data_AF-A0A9E3IIR8-F1
#
_entry.id   AF-A0A9E3IIR8-F1
#
_cell.length_a   1.000
_cell.length_b   1.000
_cell.length_c   1.000
_cell.angle_alpha   90.00
_cell.angle_beta   90.00
_cell.angle_gamma   90.00
#
_symmetry.space_group_name_H-M   'P 1'
#
loop_
_entity.id
_entity.type
_entity.pdbx_description
1 polymer ?
#
loop_
_entity_poly.entity_id
_entity_poly.type
_entity_poly.pdbx_seq_one_letter_code
_entity_poly.pdbx_strand_id
1 'polypeptide(L)'
;MESKPPFADPVSVAHVGESATEALRRFHQHVLATPGLFARLCAEKEREGFVTRMVELGREHGCGFTTDDVVNGLNAARREWLERGIL
;
A
#
# COMPACT_ATOMS: atom_id res chain seq x y z
N MET A 1 22.65 -2.69 39.24
CA MET A 1 22.28 -3.89 38.48
C MET A 1 20.78 -3.81 38.23
N GLU A 2 20.37 -3.27 37.09
CA GLU A 2 18.99 -3.43 36.60
C GLU A 2 19.08 -3.71 35.10
N SER A 3 18.93 -4.98 34.75
CA SER A 3 18.94 -5.48 33.38
C SER A 3 17.58 -5.25 32.75
N LYS A 4 17.48 -4.27 31.85
CA LYS A 4 16.33 -4.12 30.94
C LYS A 4 16.54 -5.06 29.74
N PRO A 5 15.57 -5.91 29.38
CA PRO A 5 15.74 -6.86 28.28
C PRO A 5 15.85 -6.14 26.93
N PRO A 6 16.69 -6.63 25.99
CA PRO A 6 16.71 -6.18 24.61
C PRO A 6 15.48 -6.73 23.90
N PHE A 7 14.34 -6.06 24.07
CA PHE A 7 13.23 -6.24 23.13
C PHE A 7 13.73 -5.70 21.80
N ALA A 8 14.02 -6.66 20.91
CA ALA A 8 14.43 -6.48 19.54
C ALA A 8 13.77 -5.23 18.93
N ASP A 9 14.60 -4.35 18.41
CA ASP A 9 14.20 -3.24 17.58
C ASP A 9 13.12 -3.73 16.61
N PRO A 10 11.88 -3.18 16.63
CA PRO A 10 11.00 -3.39 15.51
C PRO A 10 11.75 -2.79 14.33
N VAL A 11 12.15 -3.65 13.40
CA VAL A 11 12.86 -3.31 12.17
C VAL A 11 12.25 -2.04 11.58
N SER A 12 12.83 -0.92 11.97
CA SER A 12 12.64 0.37 11.33
C SER A 12 13.52 0.29 10.11
N VAL A 13 13.06 -0.48 9.12
CA VAL A 13 13.35 -0.14 7.74
C VAL A 13 12.56 1.14 7.48
N ALA A 14 13.06 2.23 8.07
CA ALA A 14 12.94 3.54 7.50
C ALA A 14 13.70 3.46 6.19
N HIS A 15 13.01 3.05 5.12
CA HIS A 15 13.48 3.33 3.79
C HIS A 15 13.47 4.86 3.68
N VAL A 16 14.67 5.42 3.63
CA VAL A 16 14.96 6.84 3.49
C VAL A 16 13.97 7.50 2.51
N GLY A 17 13.11 8.38 3.00
CA GLY A 17 12.44 9.42 2.21
C GLY A 17 11.42 9.00 1.14
N GLU A 18 10.98 7.75 1.07
CA GLU A 18 9.93 7.37 0.11
C GLU A 18 8.57 7.91 0.59
N SER A 19 7.98 8.82 -0.18
CA SER A 19 6.62 9.32 0.10
C SER A 19 5.61 8.21 -0.15
N ALA A 20 4.52 8.17 0.63
CA ALA A 20 3.49 7.13 0.48
C ALA A 20 2.95 7.02 -0.97
N THR A 21 2.88 8.15 -1.69
CA THR A 21 2.54 8.20 -3.11
C THR A 21 3.50 7.40 -4.00
N GLU A 22 4.81 7.48 -3.73
CA GLU A 22 5.82 6.76 -4.52
C GLU A 22 5.80 5.26 -4.17
N ALA A 23 5.63 4.92 -2.89
CA ALA A 23 5.44 3.54 -2.44
C ALA A 23 4.20 2.90 -3.10
N LEU A 24 3.07 3.62 -3.14
CA LEU A 24 1.85 3.20 -3.84
C LEU A 24 2.07 3.03 -5.33
N ARG A 25 2.80 3.95 -5.99
CA ARG A 25 3.09 3.84 -7.42
C ARG A 25 3.93 2.61 -7.74
N ARG A 26 4.96 2.33 -6.94
CA ARG A 26 5.80 1.14 -7.08
C ARG A 26 5.01 -0.14 -6.84
N PHE A 27 4.18 -0.17 -5.79
CA PHE A 27 3.30 -1.30 -5.53
C PHE A 27 2.32 -1.52 -6.68
N HIS A 28 1.71 -0.46 -7.21
CA HIS A 28 0.81 -0.55 -8.36
C HIS A 28 1.52 -1.13 -9.60
N GLN A 29 2.74 -0.68 -9.92
CA GLN A 29 3.54 -1.28 -10.99
C GLN A 29 3.82 -2.77 -10.73
N HIS A 30 4.10 -3.14 -9.47
CA HIS A 30 4.34 -4.53 -9.10
C HIS A 30 3.09 -5.41 -9.24
N VAL A 31 1.92 -4.89 -8.85
CA VAL A 31 0.61 -5.55 -9.04
C VAL A 31 0.33 -5.78 -10.52
N LEU A 32 0.57 -4.77 -11.39
CA LEU A 32 0.36 -4.91 -12.83
C LEU A 32 1.34 -5.91 -13.47
N ALA A 33 2.57 -5.98 -12.97
CA ALA A 33 3.58 -6.93 -13.46
C ALA A 33 3.35 -8.37 -12.94
N THR A 34 2.61 -8.54 -11.85
CA THR A 34 2.46 -9.83 -11.17
C THR A 34 0.99 -10.28 -11.18
N PRO A 35 0.57 -11.16 -12.11
CA PRO A 35 -0.84 -11.54 -12.27
C PRO A 35 -1.44 -12.20 -11.01
N GLY A 36 -0.63 -12.88 -10.19
CA GLY A 36 -1.07 -13.45 -8.92
C GLY A 36 -1.46 -12.40 -7.87
N LEU A 37 -0.80 -11.25 -7.84
CA LEU A 37 -1.16 -10.15 -6.93
C LEU A 37 -2.42 -9.44 -7.40
N PHE A 38 -2.54 -9.23 -8.71
CA PHE A 38 -3.75 -8.67 -9.29
C PHE A 38 -4.98 -9.54 -8.99
N ALA A 39 -4.87 -10.87 -9.16
CA ALA A 39 -5.97 -11.80 -8.84
C ALA A 39 -6.37 -11.77 -7.36
N ARG A 40 -5.40 -11.68 -6.44
CA ARG A 40 -5.67 -11.57 -4.99
C ARG A 40 -6.40 -10.26 -4.65
N LEU A 41 -6.07 -9.17 -5.32
CA LEU A 41 -6.75 -7.89 -5.13
C LEU A 41 -8.15 -7.88 -5.75
N CYS A 42 -8.33 -8.46 -6.94
CA CYS A 42 -9.64 -8.58 -7.60
C CYS A 42 -10.60 -9.54 -6.89
N ALA A 43 -10.09 -10.46 -6.06
CA ALA A 43 -10.93 -11.33 -5.24
C ALA A 43 -11.71 -10.56 -4.16
N GLU A 44 -11.16 -9.43 -3.69
CA GLU A 44 -11.82 -8.56 -2.71
C GLU A 44 -12.86 -7.67 -3.40
N LYS A 45 -14.14 -7.92 -3.11
CA LYS A 45 -15.26 -7.15 -3.68
C LYS A 45 -15.65 -5.93 -2.85
N GLU A 46 -15.28 -5.93 -1.57
CA GLU A 46 -15.59 -4.86 -0.64
C GLU A 46 -14.46 -3.84 -0.62
N ARG A 47 -14.81 -2.55 -0.64
CA ARG A 47 -13.81 -1.46 -0.67
C ARG A 47 -12.88 -1.51 0.53
N GLU A 48 -13.41 -1.71 1.74
CA GLU A 48 -12.61 -1.77 2.95
C GLU A 48 -11.68 -2.98 2.99
N GLY A 49 -12.16 -4.14 2.52
CA GLY A 49 -11.36 -5.35 2.34
C GLY A 49 -10.24 -5.16 1.32
N PHE A 50 -10.54 -4.52 0.19
CA PHE A 50 -9.57 -4.18 -0.84
C PHE A 50 -8.46 -3.25 -0.32
N VAL A 51 -8.83 -2.18 0.40
CA VAL A 51 -7.88 -1.22 0.98
C VAL A 51 -6.98 -1.91 2.01
N THR A 52 -7.57 -2.71 2.89
CA THR A 52 -6.82 -3.48 3.90
C THR A 52 -5.85 -4.45 3.22
N ARG A 53 -6.32 -5.20 2.23
CA ARG A 53 -5.51 -6.15 1.47
C ARG A 53 -4.36 -5.48 0.73
N MET A 54 -4.56 -4.29 0.17
CA MET A 54 -3.47 -3.54 -0.47
C MET A 54 -2.38 -3.13 0.52
N VAL A 55 -2.75 -2.71 1.73
CA VAL A 55 -1.76 -2.36 2.77
C VAL A 55 -1.00 -3.59 3.25
N GLU A 56 -1.69 -4.72 3.46
CA GLU A 56 -1.05 -5.99 3.82
C GLU A 56 -0.06 -6.44 2.75
N LEU A 57 -0.50 -6.51 1.49
CA LEU A 57 0.34 -6.90 0.36
C LEU A 57 1.47 -5.90 0.13
N GLY A 58 1.21 -4.60 0.27
CA GLY A 58 2.23 -3.56 0.19
C GLY A 58 3.35 -3.83 1.19
N ARG A 59 2.98 -4.06 2.45
CA ARG A 59 3.92 -4.37 3.52
C ARG A 59 4.70 -5.67 3.26
N GLU A 60 4.03 -6.72 2.80
CA GLU A 60 4.67 -8.00 2.43
C GLU A 60 5.73 -7.80 1.32
N HIS A 61 5.51 -6.85 0.42
CA HIS A 61 6.40 -6.54 -0.71
C HIS A 61 7.37 -5.37 -0.46
N GLY A 62 7.47 -4.89 0.79
CA GLY A 62 8.40 -3.83 1.18
C GLY A 62 7.96 -2.41 0.81
N CYS A 63 6.69 -2.22 0.45
CA CYS A 63 6.08 -0.91 0.22
C CYS A 63 5.33 -0.46 1.49
N GLY A 64 5.76 0.66 2.08
CA GLY A 64 5.12 1.22 3.27
C GLY A 64 4.11 2.30 2.93
N PHE A 65 2.83 2.03 3.11
CA PHE A 65 1.74 3.02 3.01
C PHE A 65 0.56 2.61 3.91
N THR A 66 -0.25 3.56 4.31
CA THR A 66 -1.41 3.35 5.19
C THR A 66 -2.71 3.19 4.41
N THR A 67 -3.78 2.80 5.11
CA THR A 67 -5.13 2.76 4.54
C THR A 67 -5.60 4.15 4.09
N ASP A 68 -5.20 5.22 4.80
CA ASP A 68 -5.53 6.61 4.45
C ASP A 68 -4.82 7.02 3.14
N ASP A 69 -3.54 6.69 3.00
CA ASP A 69 -2.77 6.93 1.77
C ASP A 69 -3.42 6.27 0.56
N VAL A 70 -3.84 5.01 0.73
CA VAL A 70 -4.56 4.25 -0.30
C VAL A 70 -5.87 4.95 -0.67
N VAL A 71 -6.69 5.31 0.32
CA VAL A 71 -7.99 5.93 0.09
C VAL A 71 -7.84 7.27 -0.62
N ASN A 72 -6.86 8.08 -0.20
CA ASN A 72 -6.52 9.36 -0.83
C ASN A 72 -6.07 9.15 -2.28
N GLY A 73 -5.21 8.16 -2.54
CA GLY A 73 -4.78 7.80 -3.89
C GLY A 73 -5.94 7.37 -4.80
N LEU A 74 -6.85 6.52 -4.30
CA LEU A 74 -8.04 6.10 -5.04
C LEU A 74 -8.99 7.27 -5.32
N ASN A 75 -9.18 8.17 -4.36
CA ASN A 75 -10.03 9.36 -4.54
C ASN A 75 -9.41 10.34 -5.56
N ALA A 76 -8.09 10.53 -5.53
CA ALA A 76 -7.37 11.34 -6.51
C ALA A 76 -7.49 10.76 -7.92
N ALA A 77 -7.22 9.46 -8.10
CA ALA A 77 -7.36 8.77 -9.38
C ALA A 77 -8.81 8.83 -9.91
N ARG A 78 -9.80 8.67 -9.03
CA ARG A 78 -11.22 8.82 -9.39
C ARG A 78 -11.52 10.23 -9.89
N ARG A 79 -10.98 11.26 -9.24
CA ARG A 79 -11.16 12.66 -9.67
C ARG A 79 -10.57 12.88 -11.06
N GLU A 80 -9.34 12.41 -11.29
CA GLU A 80 -8.69 12.52 -12.60
C GLU A 80 -9.48 11.80 -13.71
N TRP A 81 -10.09 10.64 -13.42
CA TRP A 81 -10.91 9.93 -14.40
C TRP A 81 -12.21 10.66 -14.74
N LEU A 82 -12.88 11.25 -13.74
CA LEU A 82 -14.05 12.09 -13.95
C LEU A 82 -13.71 13.34 -14.77
N GLU A 83 -12.58 14.00 -14.47
CA GLU A 83 -12.10 15.17 -15.22
C GLU A 83 -11.75 14.83 -16.67
N ARG A 84 -11.30 13.60 -16.92
CA ARG A 84 -10.98 13.09 -18.26
C ARG A 84 -12.19 12.55 -19.02
N GLY A 85 -13.38 12.51 -18.39
CA GLY A 85 -14.60 11.94 -18.99
C GLY A 85 -14.52 10.44 -19.28
N ILE A 86 -13.67 9.71 -18.55
CA ILE A 86 -13.49 8.25 -18.70
C ILE A 86 -14.56 7.49 -17.93
N LEU A 87 -15.06 8.08 -16.83
CA LEU A 87 -16.04 7.50 -15.92
C LEU A 87 -17.43 8.12 -16.10
#